data_AF-A0A1I8C5Z1-F1
#
_entry.id   AF-A0A1I8C5Z1-F1
#
_cell.length_a   1.000
_cell.length_b   1.000
_cell.length_c   1.000
_cell.angle_alpha   90.00
_cell.angle_beta   90.00
_cell.angle_gamma   90.00
#
_symmetry.space_group_name_H-M   'P 1'
#
loop_
_entity.id
_entity.type
_entity.pdbx_description
1 polymer ?
#
loop_
_entity_poly.entity_id
_entity_poly.type
_entity_poly.pdbx_seq_one_letter_code
_entity_poly.pdbx_strand_id
1 'polypeptide(L)'
;MSKRSNVDTTDANKGLWLVKVPRYLSDIWKKNQGQKVGTFDAWEDGNGVRQCRVMNLAQFKREMDEEKPETVSVNAMNLIQTQEVLKPTDVQYIPINRSKSTRLFNADEIPVEHKFSIRKITDQTMFVLNEDKSHLEENKNLMSGKLAIQGRCLSRAEIVPPETAKYMKMKIAQIRSSANPMRSSIKLDSHILKVARPVARQQEQILREKAKKSQGKTYRMEKDELQNEIFKCFEQHQYFYQKDLAKKLDQPGNFVGEVLNEIGIFNSQPPHKGMWELKPEYRSNY
;
A
#
# COMPACT_ATOMS: atom_id res chain seq x y z
N MET A 1 -37.07 6.25 -26.40
CA MET A 1 -36.49 4.89 -26.32
C MET A 1 -35.23 4.86 -27.18
N SER A 2 -34.04 5.02 -26.59
CA SER A 2 -32.78 4.98 -27.35
C SER A 2 -32.39 3.54 -27.65
N LYS A 3 -32.09 3.26 -28.92
CA LYS A 3 -31.90 1.92 -29.49
C LYS A 3 -30.79 1.13 -28.79
N ARG A 4 -31.14 -0.11 -28.45
CA ARG A 4 -30.30 -1.25 -28.05
C ARG A 4 -28.88 -1.21 -28.64
N SER A 5 -27.89 -1.20 -27.74
CA SER A 5 -26.57 -1.86 -27.84
C SER A 5 -26.17 -2.40 -29.22
N ASN A 6 -25.77 -1.51 -30.14
CA ASN A 6 -25.20 -1.95 -31.40
C ASN A 6 -23.69 -2.11 -31.21
N VAL A 7 -23.16 -3.28 -31.58
CA VAL A 7 -21.71 -3.55 -31.58
C VAL A 7 -21.14 -3.01 -32.90
N ASP A 8 -20.10 -2.20 -32.83
CA ASP A 8 -19.38 -1.75 -34.04
C ASP A 8 -18.61 -2.92 -34.66
N THR A 9 -18.81 -3.18 -35.95
CA THR A 9 -18.22 -4.30 -36.69
C THR A 9 -17.35 -3.85 -37.86
N THR A 10 -17.03 -2.56 -37.97
CA THR A 10 -16.20 -1.99 -39.04
C THR A 10 -14.88 -2.74 -39.23
N ASP A 11 -14.20 -3.05 -38.12
CA ASP A 11 -12.91 -3.74 -38.11
C ASP A 11 -13.01 -5.27 -38.08
N ALA A 12 -14.21 -5.87 -38.20
CA ALA A 12 -14.39 -7.31 -38.03
C ALA A 12 -13.56 -8.18 -39.01
N ASN A 13 -13.29 -7.67 -40.21
CA ASN A 13 -12.47 -8.36 -41.22
C ASN A 13 -10.97 -8.17 -41.04
N LYS A 14 -10.53 -7.31 -40.11
CA LYS A 14 -9.12 -7.07 -39.83
C LYS A 14 -8.45 -8.33 -39.29
N GLY A 15 -7.35 -8.74 -39.91
CA GLY A 15 -6.59 -9.90 -39.49
C GLY A 15 -5.67 -9.59 -38.31
N LEU A 16 -5.85 -10.31 -37.20
CA LEU A 16 -5.07 -10.15 -35.98
C LEU A 16 -4.25 -11.40 -35.66
N TRP A 17 -3.15 -11.22 -34.93
CA TRP A 17 -2.32 -12.31 -34.41
C TRP A 17 -2.50 -12.41 -32.89
N LEU A 18 -2.77 -13.62 -32.41
CA LEU A 18 -2.82 -13.90 -30.98
C LEU A 18 -1.49 -14.52 -30.53
N VAL A 19 -0.70 -13.76 -29.78
CA VAL A 19 0.65 -14.18 -29.36
C VAL A 19 0.68 -14.48 -27.85
N LYS A 20 1.09 -15.69 -27.48
CA LYS A 20 1.40 -16.05 -26.10
C LYS A 20 2.81 -15.59 -25.74
N VAL A 21 2.94 -14.77 -24.70
CA VAL A 21 4.19 -14.13 -24.27
C VAL A 21 4.60 -14.65 -22.89
N PRO A 22 5.87 -15.06 -22.68
CA PRO A 22 6.41 -15.36 -21.36
C PRO A 22 6.26 -14.18 -20.40
N ARG A 23 5.93 -14.47 -19.14
CA ARG A 23 5.58 -13.44 -18.18
C ARG A 23 6.68 -12.42 -17.88
N TYR A 24 7.93 -12.88 -17.86
CA TYR A 24 9.07 -11.99 -17.66
C TYR A 24 9.21 -10.96 -18.79
N LEU A 25 8.88 -11.30 -20.04
CA LEU A 25 8.85 -10.35 -21.16
C LEU A 25 7.67 -9.39 -21.05
N SER A 26 6.47 -9.90 -20.75
CA SER A 26 5.29 -9.05 -20.63
C SER A 26 5.44 -7.99 -19.54
N ASP A 27 6.11 -8.34 -18.44
CA ASP A 27 6.35 -7.40 -17.33
C ASP A 27 7.32 -6.28 -17.74
N ILE A 28 8.36 -6.59 -18.55
CA ILE A 28 9.25 -5.57 -19.11
C ILE A 28 8.50 -4.66 -20.10
N TRP A 29 7.73 -5.26 -21.01
CA TRP A 29 7.02 -4.50 -22.05
C TRP A 29 5.96 -3.57 -21.45
N LYS A 30 5.29 -4.00 -20.39
CA LYS A 30 4.36 -3.14 -19.62
C LYS A 30 5.06 -1.92 -19.03
N LYS A 31 6.26 -2.08 -18.46
CA LYS A 31 7.04 -0.95 -17.92
C LYS A 31 7.53 0.02 -19.00
N ASN A 32 7.67 -0.47 -20.23
CA ASN A 32 8.11 0.29 -21.40
C ASN A 32 6.94 0.59 -22.35
N GLN A 33 5.73 0.72 -21.82
CA GLN A 33 4.55 1.05 -22.62
C GLN A 33 4.75 2.37 -23.37
N GLY A 34 4.35 2.38 -24.65
CA GLY A 34 4.54 3.54 -25.54
C GLY A 34 5.94 3.64 -26.15
N GLN A 35 6.88 2.77 -25.78
CA GLN A 35 8.24 2.74 -26.33
C GLN A 35 8.47 1.51 -27.22
N LYS A 36 9.53 1.55 -28.03
CA LYS A 36 9.97 0.40 -28.82
C LYS A 36 10.57 -0.66 -27.89
N VAL A 37 9.90 -1.81 -27.78
CA VAL A 37 10.30 -2.89 -26.87
C VAL A 37 11.15 -4.00 -27.51
N GLY A 38 11.23 -4.05 -28.83
CA GLY A 38 11.93 -5.12 -29.54
C GLY A 38 11.80 -5.05 -31.05
N THR A 39 12.32 -6.09 -31.71
CA THR A 39 12.13 -6.35 -33.15
C THR A 39 11.60 -7.76 -33.37
N PHE A 40 10.88 -7.94 -34.47
CA PHE A 40 10.40 -9.22 -34.94
C PHE A 40 11.00 -9.47 -36.31
N ASP A 41 11.74 -10.57 -36.44
CA ASP A 41 12.35 -10.96 -37.71
C ASP A 41 11.71 -12.26 -38.19
N ALA A 42 11.41 -12.34 -39.48
CA ALA A 42 10.95 -13.55 -40.15
C ALA A 42 11.79 -13.77 -41.40
N TRP A 43 12.29 -14.99 -41.59
CA TRP A 43 13.09 -15.39 -42.74
C TRP A 43 12.74 -16.83 -43.14
N GLU A 44 13.15 -17.24 -44.33
CA GLU A 44 13.08 -18.64 -44.76
C GLU A 44 14.46 -19.27 -44.60
N ASP A 45 14.52 -20.46 -44.02
CA ASP A 45 15.76 -21.22 -43.97
C ASP A 45 16.09 -21.87 -45.32
N GLY A 46 17.27 -22.49 -45.43
CA GLY A 46 17.70 -23.15 -46.66
C GLY A 46 16.80 -24.32 -47.11
N ASN A 47 15.85 -24.74 -46.27
CA ASN A 47 14.86 -25.77 -46.57
C ASN A 47 13.48 -25.18 -46.94
N GLY A 48 13.37 -23.86 -47.09
CA GLY A 48 12.11 -23.16 -47.37
C GLY A 48 11.14 -23.11 -46.19
N VAL A 49 11.60 -23.42 -44.97
CA VAL A 49 10.77 -23.34 -43.77
C VAL A 49 10.89 -21.93 -43.19
N ARG A 50 9.73 -21.29 -42.98
CA ARG A 50 9.65 -19.97 -42.38
C ARG A 50 10.03 -20.02 -40.90
N GLN A 51 11.14 -19.38 -40.55
CA GLN A 51 11.59 -19.17 -39.19
C GLN A 51 11.20 -17.76 -38.74
N CYS A 52 10.91 -17.61 -37.45
CA CYS A 52 10.57 -16.32 -36.86
C CYS A 52 11.24 -16.20 -35.49
N ARG A 53 11.71 -14.99 -35.16
CA ARG A 53 12.28 -14.68 -33.84
C ARG A 53 11.83 -13.31 -33.36
N VAL A 54 11.89 -13.12 -32.05
CA VAL A 54 11.67 -11.85 -31.37
C VAL A 54 12.95 -11.48 -30.61
N MET A 55 13.45 -10.27 -30.86
CA MET A 55 14.56 -9.69 -30.12
C MET A 55 13.99 -8.70 -29.09
N ASN A 56 14.20 -8.98 -27.81
CA ASN A 56 13.84 -8.08 -26.73
C ASN A 56 14.91 -6.98 -26.59
N LEU A 57 14.53 -5.73 -26.87
CA LEU A 57 15.40 -4.55 -26.75
C LEU A 57 15.02 -3.66 -25.57
N ALA A 58 13.89 -3.95 -24.92
CA ALA A 58 13.45 -3.20 -23.77
C ALA A 58 14.43 -3.40 -22.59
N GLN A 59 15.11 -2.32 -22.21
CA GLN A 59 15.84 -2.26 -20.95
C GLN A 59 14.86 -1.93 -19.83
N PHE A 60 15.14 -2.34 -18.58
CA PHE A 60 14.48 -1.66 -17.47
C PHE A 60 14.98 -0.23 -17.49
N LYS A 61 14.07 0.76 -17.49
CA LYS A 61 14.44 2.14 -17.18
C LYS A 61 15.29 2.08 -15.91
N ARG A 62 16.59 2.34 -16.03
CA ARG A 62 17.40 2.69 -14.88
C ARG A 62 16.79 4.00 -14.41
N GLU A 63 16.17 3.98 -13.24
CA GLU A 63 15.87 5.20 -12.51
C GLU A 63 17.23 5.88 -12.29
N MET A 64 17.63 6.75 -13.21
CA MET A 64 18.62 7.79 -12.96
C MET A 64 17.86 8.94 -12.32
N ASP A 65 17.44 8.71 -11.08
CA ASP A 65 17.27 9.80 -10.14
C ASP A 65 18.59 9.88 -9.36
N GLU A 66 19.28 10.99 -9.53
CA GLU A 66 20.37 11.40 -8.64
C GLU A 66 19.80 11.54 -7.22
N GLU A 67 20.05 10.57 -6.34
CA GLU A 67 20.26 10.85 -4.92
C GLU A 67 20.99 9.68 -4.23
N LYS A 68 22.22 10.01 -3.80
CA LYS A 68 23.11 9.41 -2.79
C LYS A 68 22.69 8.08 -2.13
N PRO A 69 23.58 7.07 -2.03
CA PRO A 69 23.30 5.87 -1.24
C PRO A 69 23.50 6.17 0.25
N GLU A 70 22.42 6.39 0.99
CA GLU A 70 22.42 6.12 2.43
C GLU A 70 22.24 4.61 2.63
N THR A 71 23.27 4.01 3.21
CA THR A 71 23.26 2.63 3.70
C THR A 71 22.17 2.46 4.75
N VAL A 72 21.07 1.79 4.42
CA VAL A 72 20.09 1.36 5.42
C VAL A 72 19.96 -0.16 5.41
N SER A 73 20.63 -0.73 6.42
CA SER A 73 20.37 -2.03 7.02
C SER A 73 18.86 -2.28 7.16
N VAL A 74 18.39 -3.40 6.60
CA VAL A 74 17.03 -3.90 6.77
C VAL A 74 16.83 -4.34 8.22
N ASN A 75 16.20 -3.49 9.02
CA ASN A 75 15.47 -3.91 10.21
C ASN A 75 13.97 -3.86 9.91
N ALA A 76 13.36 -5.03 9.91
CA ALA A 76 11.92 -5.21 9.89
C ALA A 76 11.34 -4.73 11.23
N MET A 77 10.55 -3.66 11.19
CA MET A 77 9.39 -3.37 12.03
C MET A 77 8.98 -1.92 11.79
N ASN A 78 7.84 -1.70 11.14
CA ASN A 78 6.75 -0.93 11.74
C ASN A 78 5.57 -0.85 10.78
N LEU A 79 4.45 -1.37 11.28
CA LEU A 79 3.09 -1.02 10.93
C LEU A 79 2.87 0.42 11.39
N ILE A 80 2.39 1.32 10.53
CA ILE A 80 1.50 2.45 10.87
C ILE A 80 0.89 3.01 9.58
N GLN A 81 -0.40 3.32 9.69
CA GLN A 81 -1.26 3.97 8.72
C GLN A 81 -0.78 5.38 8.36
N THR A 82 -0.72 5.69 7.08
CA THR A 82 -0.87 7.06 6.58
C THR A 82 -1.74 7.05 5.32
N GLN A 83 -2.74 7.93 5.32
CA GLN A 83 -3.61 8.22 4.19
C GLN A 83 -2.80 9.06 3.19
N GLU A 84 -2.59 8.53 1.98
CA GLU A 84 -2.07 9.31 0.85
C GLU A 84 -3.20 9.66 -0.11
N VAL A 85 -3.33 10.96 -0.36
CA VAL A 85 -4.19 11.59 -1.35
C VAL A 85 -3.66 11.24 -2.74
N LEU A 86 -4.44 10.48 -3.51
CA LEU A 86 -4.09 10.02 -4.87
C LEU A 86 -4.24 11.16 -5.89
N LYS A 87 -3.18 11.41 -6.69
CA LYS A 87 -3.26 12.13 -7.96
C LYS A 87 -3.78 11.19 -9.07
N PRO A 88 -4.55 11.67 -10.06
CA PRO A 88 -5.19 10.80 -11.03
C PRO A 88 -4.34 10.68 -12.31
N THR A 89 -3.54 9.64 -12.46
CA THR A 89 -3.13 9.15 -13.79
C THR A 89 -2.74 7.67 -13.74
N ASP A 90 -3.11 6.97 -14.80
CA ASP A 90 -2.87 5.56 -15.17
C ASP A 90 -3.84 4.50 -14.65
N VAL A 91 -4.72 4.13 -15.58
CA VAL A 91 -5.70 3.03 -15.54
C VAL A 91 -5.02 1.73 -15.10
N GLN A 92 -5.21 1.33 -13.85
CA GLN A 92 -4.85 0.00 -13.39
C GLN A 92 -5.97 -0.98 -13.73
N TYR A 93 -5.79 -1.72 -14.82
CA TYR A 93 -6.51 -2.96 -15.08
C TYR A 93 -6.34 -3.88 -13.85
N ILE A 94 -7.38 -4.05 -13.02
CA ILE A 94 -7.32 -4.91 -11.83
C ILE A 94 -7.22 -6.37 -12.31
N PRO A 95 -6.08 -7.05 -12.18
CA PRO A 95 -5.99 -8.47 -12.53
C PRO A 95 -6.51 -9.28 -11.35
N ILE A 96 -7.48 -10.16 -11.62
CA ILE A 96 -7.84 -11.27 -10.73
C ILE A 96 -6.54 -12.08 -10.55
N ASN A 97 -6.01 -12.06 -9.31
CA ASN A 97 -4.62 -12.35 -8.93
C ASN A 97 -3.62 -11.26 -9.33
N ARG A 98 -3.12 -10.50 -8.34
CA ARG A 98 -1.85 -9.76 -8.48
C ARG A 98 -0.82 -10.74 -9.00
N SER A 99 -0.52 -10.60 -10.29
CA SER A 99 0.55 -11.36 -10.90
C SER A 99 1.82 -10.97 -10.16
N LYS A 100 2.40 -11.89 -9.35
CA LYS A 100 3.81 -11.84 -8.89
C LYS A 100 4.62 -11.17 -9.99
N SER A 101 4.96 -9.90 -9.78
CA SER A 101 5.78 -9.12 -10.69
C SER A 101 7.13 -9.83 -10.75
N THR A 102 7.66 -10.07 -11.93
CA THR A 102 9.03 -10.56 -12.09
C THR A 102 10.04 -9.43 -11.81
N ARG A 103 9.93 -8.74 -10.66
CA ARG A 103 11.06 -7.98 -10.07
C ARG A 103 12.25 -8.89 -9.73
N LEU A 104 12.10 -10.20 -9.94
CA LEU A 104 13.11 -11.21 -9.68
C LEU A 104 14.35 -11.11 -10.59
N PHE A 105 14.27 -10.43 -11.74
CA PHE A 105 15.36 -10.38 -12.71
C PHE A 105 15.65 -8.97 -13.19
N ASN A 106 16.94 -8.65 -13.31
CA ASN A 106 17.42 -7.48 -14.02
C ASN A 106 17.31 -7.69 -15.54
N ALA A 107 17.29 -6.61 -16.32
CA ALA A 107 17.11 -6.69 -17.78
C ALA A 107 18.28 -7.46 -18.41
N ASP A 108 19.46 -7.28 -17.83
CA ASP A 108 20.69 -7.93 -18.25
C ASP A 108 20.69 -9.44 -18.02
N GLU A 109 19.81 -9.96 -17.16
CA GLU A 109 19.69 -11.40 -16.87
C GLU A 109 18.69 -12.10 -17.81
N ILE A 110 17.90 -11.32 -18.55
CA ILE A 110 16.87 -11.83 -19.46
C ILE A 110 17.49 -12.08 -20.84
N PRO A 111 17.20 -13.22 -21.49
CA PRO A 111 17.66 -13.46 -22.86
C PRO A 111 17.18 -12.37 -23.82
N VAL A 112 18.01 -12.03 -24.81
CA VAL A 112 17.65 -11.03 -25.83
C VAL A 112 16.78 -11.70 -26.89
N GLU A 113 17.24 -12.82 -27.45
CA GLU A 113 16.56 -13.53 -28.53
C GLU A 113 15.56 -14.56 -28.01
N HIS A 114 14.40 -14.65 -28.67
CA HIS A 114 13.36 -15.63 -28.39
C HIS A 114 12.81 -16.20 -29.70
N LYS A 115 12.54 -17.51 -29.71
CA LYS A 115 11.92 -18.17 -30.87
C LYS A 115 10.44 -17.79 -30.96
N PHE A 116 9.93 -17.56 -32.16
CA PHE A 116 8.52 -17.27 -32.40
C PHE A 116 7.89 -18.42 -33.19
N SER A 117 7.06 -19.22 -32.53
CA SER A 117 6.42 -20.39 -33.14
C SER A 117 4.99 -20.06 -33.56
N ILE A 118 4.74 -20.04 -34.88
CA ILE A 118 3.41 -19.83 -35.45
C ILE A 118 2.66 -21.17 -35.46
N ARG A 119 1.40 -21.15 -35.04
CA ARG A 119 0.45 -22.27 -35.10
C ARG A 119 -0.74 -21.86 -35.95
N LYS A 120 -1.15 -22.75 -36.86
CA LYS A 120 -2.40 -22.58 -37.60
C LYS A 120 -3.57 -22.80 -36.64
N ILE A 121 -4.60 -21.96 -36.76
CA ILE A 121 -5.86 -22.13 -36.04
C ILE A 121 -6.82 -22.82 -37.00
N THR A 122 -7.20 -24.07 -36.74
CA THR A 122 -8.09 -24.85 -37.61
C THR A 122 -9.39 -25.23 -36.93
N ASP A 123 -9.44 -25.17 -35.61
CA ASP A 123 -10.51 -25.68 -34.76
C ASP A 123 -11.42 -24.58 -34.18
N GLN A 124 -10.95 -23.33 -34.15
CA GLN A 124 -11.65 -22.23 -33.48
C GLN A 124 -11.60 -20.93 -34.29
N THR A 125 -12.71 -20.19 -34.30
CA THR A 125 -12.72 -18.81 -34.81
C THR A 125 -12.75 -17.86 -33.62
N MET A 126 -11.75 -17.00 -33.50
CA MET A 126 -11.64 -16.04 -32.40
C MET A 126 -11.73 -14.61 -32.93
N PHE A 127 -12.46 -13.75 -32.21
CA PHE A 127 -12.55 -12.32 -32.46
C PHE A 127 -12.11 -11.54 -31.22
N VAL A 128 -11.48 -10.37 -31.44
CA VAL A 128 -11.14 -9.46 -30.35
C VAL A 128 -12.27 -8.46 -30.16
N LEU A 129 -12.85 -8.46 -28.97
CA LEU A 129 -13.86 -7.51 -28.55
C LEU A 129 -13.20 -6.43 -27.69
N ASN A 130 -13.52 -5.18 -27.97
CA ASN A 130 -13.12 -4.03 -27.18
C ASN A 130 -14.37 -3.34 -26.60
N GLU A 131 -14.24 -2.84 -25.37
CA GLU A 131 -15.26 -2.04 -24.70
C GLU A 131 -14.64 -0.69 -24.36
N ASP A 132 -15.07 0.37 -25.05
CA ASP A 132 -14.66 1.73 -24.73
C ASP A 132 -15.53 2.28 -23.58
N LYS A 133 -14.86 2.62 -22.47
CA LYS A 133 -15.46 3.19 -21.26
C LYS A 133 -15.12 4.65 -21.04
N SER A 134 -14.39 5.29 -21.96
CA SER A 134 -13.88 6.66 -21.81
C SER A 134 -15.00 7.71 -21.62
N HIS A 135 -16.21 7.41 -22.08
CA HIS A 135 -17.38 8.27 -21.97
C HIS A 135 -18.22 8.05 -20.69
N LEU A 136 -17.80 7.19 -19.77
CA LEU A 136 -18.54 6.85 -18.56
C LEU A 136 -17.74 7.28 -17.33
N GLU A 137 -18.38 8.07 -16.45
CA GLU A 137 -17.89 8.26 -15.08
C GLU A 137 -17.90 6.90 -14.36
N GLU A 138 -16.87 6.66 -13.53
CA GLU A 138 -16.29 5.36 -13.12
C GLU A 138 -17.21 4.14 -12.86
N ASN A 139 -16.61 2.96 -13.04
CA ASN A 139 -16.98 1.64 -12.48
C ASN A 139 -18.40 1.11 -12.77
N LYS A 140 -18.85 1.16 -14.04
CA LYS A 140 -20.01 0.36 -14.47
C LYS A 140 -19.61 -1.04 -14.95
N ASN A 141 -20.51 -2.00 -14.70
CA ASN A 141 -20.38 -3.41 -15.07
C ASN A 141 -20.09 -3.61 -16.57
N LEU A 142 -19.54 -4.78 -16.92
CA LEU A 142 -19.30 -5.22 -18.30
C LEU A 142 -20.56 -5.01 -19.17
N MET A 143 -20.39 -4.50 -20.39
CA MET A 143 -21.45 -4.11 -21.34
C MET A 143 -22.11 -2.73 -21.10
N SER A 144 -21.50 -1.87 -20.30
CA SER A 144 -21.97 -0.49 -20.13
C SER A 144 -21.35 0.48 -21.13
N GLY A 145 -20.19 0.12 -21.70
CA GLY A 145 -19.46 0.91 -22.69
C GLY A 145 -19.90 0.71 -24.14
N LYS A 146 -19.27 1.43 -25.05
CA LYS A 146 -19.43 1.21 -26.50
C LYS A 146 -18.64 -0.04 -26.89
N LEU A 147 -19.32 -1.04 -27.45
CA LEU A 147 -18.72 -2.31 -27.85
C LEU A 147 -18.28 -2.27 -29.32
N ALA A 148 -17.09 -2.78 -29.61
CA ALA A 148 -16.54 -2.88 -30.96
C ALA A 148 -15.78 -4.20 -31.18
N ILE A 149 -15.91 -4.78 -32.37
CA ILE A 149 -15.08 -5.90 -32.84
C ILE A 149 -13.85 -5.32 -33.53
N GLN A 150 -12.66 -5.59 -32.98
CA GLN A 150 -11.37 -5.08 -33.48
C GLN A 150 -10.75 -5.96 -34.57
N GLY A 151 -11.28 -7.16 -34.78
CA GLY A 151 -10.84 -8.06 -35.85
C GLY A 151 -10.89 -9.54 -35.49
N ARG A 152 -10.57 -10.35 -36.50
CA ARG A 152 -10.52 -11.81 -36.45
C ARG A 152 -9.09 -12.29 -36.25
N CYS A 153 -8.86 -13.18 -35.30
CA CYS A 153 -7.57 -13.84 -35.13
C CYS A 153 -7.32 -14.81 -36.28
N LEU A 154 -6.32 -14.53 -37.11
CA LEU A 154 -5.91 -15.37 -38.25
C LEU A 154 -4.86 -16.40 -37.83
N SER A 155 -3.92 -15.97 -37.00
CA SER A 155 -2.77 -16.76 -36.60
C SER A 155 -2.63 -16.75 -35.09
N ARG A 156 -2.28 -17.91 -34.53
CA ARG A 156 -1.84 -18.03 -33.15
C ARG A 156 -0.34 -18.21 -33.14
N ALA A 157 0.33 -17.62 -32.17
CA ALA A 157 1.76 -17.82 -32.01
C ALA A 157 2.15 -17.89 -30.54
N GLU A 158 3.33 -18.44 -30.29
CA GLU A 158 3.92 -18.53 -28.97
C GLU A 158 5.38 -18.07 -29.04
N ILE A 159 5.73 -17.14 -28.16
CA ILE A 159 7.13 -16.77 -27.93
C ILE A 159 7.71 -17.83 -26.99
N VAL A 160 8.64 -18.60 -27.53
CA VAL A 160 9.32 -19.68 -26.83
C VAL A 160 10.66 -19.16 -26.31
N PRO A 161 10.94 -19.29 -25.01
CA PRO A 161 12.23 -18.94 -24.46
C PRO A 161 13.37 -19.73 -25.11
N PRO A 162 14.56 -19.14 -25.29
CA PRO A 162 15.67 -19.82 -25.92
C PRO A 162 16.30 -20.86 -24.99
N GLU A 163 16.89 -21.91 -25.56
CA GLU A 163 17.67 -22.94 -24.83
C GLU A 163 19.07 -22.45 -24.44
N THR A 164 19.18 -21.19 -24.02
CA THR A 164 20.45 -20.58 -23.63
C THR A 164 20.73 -20.80 -22.15
N ALA A 165 22.00 -20.98 -21.78
CA ALA A 165 22.42 -21.03 -20.37
C ALA A 165 21.91 -19.84 -19.54
N LYS A 166 21.81 -18.65 -20.15
CA LYS A 166 21.23 -17.44 -19.56
C LYS A 166 19.78 -17.64 -19.13
N TYR A 167 18.93 -18.17 -20.03
CA TYR A 167 17.54 -18.48 -19.71
C TYR A 167 17.44 -19.53 -18.60
N MET A 168 18.25 -20.60 -18.68
CA MET A 168 18.24 -21.67 -17.68
C MET A 168 18.62 -21.14 -16.28
N LYS A 169 19.65 -20.30 -16.18
CA LYS A 169 20.05 -19.63 -14.93
C LYS A 169 18.91 -18.77 -14.36
N MET A 170 18.31 -17.91 -15.20
CA MET A 170 17.17 -17.09 -14.83
C MET A 170 15.99 -17.96 -14.34
N LYS A 171 15.68 -19.03 -15.07
CA LYS A 171 14.55 -19.92 -14.74
C LYS A 171 14.78 -20.67 -13.43
N ILE A 172 15.99 -21.15 -13.17
CA ILE A 172 16.37 -21.80 -11.91
C ILE A 172 16.22 -20.81 -10.75
N ALA A 173 16.71 -19.57 -10.89
CA ALA A 173 16.54 -18.53 -9.89
C ALA A 173 15.04 -18.25 -9.62
N GLN A 174 14.22 -18.21 -10.67
CA GLN A 174 12.76 -18.04 -10.53
C GLN A 174 12.13 -19.13 -9.68
N ILE A 175 12.50 -20.38 -9.96
CA ILE A 175 11.99 -21.57 -9.27
C ILE A 175 12.43 -21.53 -7.81
N ARG A 176 13.72 -21.26 -7.53
CA ARG A 176 14.26 -21.15 -6.17
C ARG A 176 13.54 -20.08 -5.34
N SER A 177 13.37 -18.87 -5.88
CA SER A 177 12.67 -17.80 -5.19
C SER A 177 11.18 -18.11 -4.96
N SER A 178 10.54 -18.82 -5.90
CA SER A 178 9.13 -19.18 -5.80
C SER A 178 8.86 -20.42 -4.95
N ALA A 179 9.87 -21.26 -4.75
CA ALA A 179 9.81 -22.47 -3.93
C ALA A 179 9.85 -22.15 -2.42
N ASN A 180 10.35 -20.98 -2.04
CA ASN A 180 10.32 -20.51 -0.66
C ASN A 180 8.88 -20.10 -0.30
N PRO A 181 8.20 -20.79 0.64
CA PRO A 181 6.84 -20.43 1.02
C PRO A 181 6.84 -19.09 1.78
N MET A 182 5.82 -18.26 1.55
CA MET A 182 5.68 -16.97 2.26
C MET A 182 5.37 -17.13 3.75
N ARG A 183 4.92 -18.31 4.17
CA ARG A 183 4.65 -18.65 5.57
C ARG A 183 5.23 -20.02 5.85
N SER A 184 6.07 -20.12 6.86
CA SER A 184 6.56 -21.38 7.39
C SER A 184 6.09 -21.54 8.84
N SER A 185 5.70 -22.76 9.21
CA SER A 185 5.49 -23.09 10.62
C SER A 185 6.85 -23.17 11.30
N ILE A 186 7.08 -22.36 12.32
CA ILE A 186 8.26 -22.50 13.18
C ILE A 186 7.91 -23.55 14.23
N LYS A 187 8.55 -24.72 14.17
CA LYS A 187 8.45 -25.71 15.26
C LYS A 187 9.22 -25.13 16.44
N LEU A 188 8.51 -24.78 17.50
CA LEU A 188 9.14 -24.42 18.76
C LEU A 188 9.71 -25.68 19.40
N ASP A 189 10.96 -25.62 19.84
CA ASP A 189 11.57 -26.73 20.57
C ASP A 189 10.81 -26.93 21.89
N SER A 190 10.35 -28.15 22.13
CA SER A 190 9.47 -28.47 23.27
C SER A 190 10.14 -28.20 24.62
N HIS A 191 11.47 -28.20 24.66
CA HIS A 191 12.26 -27.95 25.86
C HIS A 191 12.25 -26.48 26.32
N ILE A 192 11.68 -25.56 25.52
CA ILE A 192 11.63 -24.12 25.84
C ILE A 192 10.24 -23.69 26.33
N LEU A 193 9.26 -24.60 26.39
CA LEU A 193 8.00 -24.34 27.09
C LEU A 193 8.23 -24.44 28.61
N LYS A 194 9.00 -23.49 29.16
CA LYS A 194 8.85 -23.10 30.56
C LYS A 194 7.43 -22.60 30.69
N VAL A 195 6.50 -23.49 31.02
CA VAL A 195 5.11 -23.17 31.35
C VAL A 195 5.19 -22.00 32.31
N ALA A 196 4.74 -20.84 31.86
CA ALA A 196 4.70 -19.65 32.69
C ALA A 196 3.76 -19.99 33.84
N ARG A 197 4.33 -20.35 34.99
CA ARG A 197 3.56 -20.60 36.20
C ARG A 197 2.76 -19.33 36.46
N PRO A 198 1.50 -19.42 36.88
CA PRO A 198 0.70 -18.25 37.16
C PRO A 198 1.47 -17.37 38.17
N VAL A 199 2.00 -16.25 37.67
CA VAL A 199 2.77 -15.32 38.49
C VAL A 199 1.73 -14.50 39.25
N ALA A 200 1.80 -14.53 40.58
CA ALA A 200 0.84 -13.84 41.44
C ALA A 200 0.73 -12.33 41.14
N ARG A 201 1.77 -11.71 40.55
CA ARG A 201 1.74 -10.35 40.03
C ARG A 201 2.40 -10.30 38.66
N GLN A 202 1.63 -9.90 37.65
CA GLN A 202 2.17 -9.63 36.32
C GLN A 202 3.03 -8.36 36.34
N GLN A 203 3.97 -8.25 35.39
CA GLN A 203 4.92 -7.14 35.33
C GLN A 203 4.22 -5.77 35.22
N GLU A 204 3.11 -5.70 34.50
CA GLU A 204 2.26 -4.50 34.43
C GLU A 204 1.68 -4.10 35.80
N GLN A 205 1.28 -5.07 36.60
CA GLN A 205 0.75 -4.81 37.95
C GLN A 205 1.84 -4.27 38.87
N ILE A 206 3.06 -4.82 38.78
CA ILE A 206 4.23 -4.33 39.53
C ILE A 206 4.57 -2.88 39.12
N LEU A 207 4.54 -2.58 37.83
CA LEU A 207 4.78 -1.23 37.32
C LEU A 207 3.71 -0.24 37.79
N ARG A 208 2.43 -0.64 37.78
CA ARG A 208 1.34 0.19 38.33
C ARG A 208 1.46 0.42 39.84
N GLU A 209 1.79 -0.61 40.61
CA GLU A 209 2.02 -0.49 42.06
C GLU A 209 3.20 0.43 42.37
N LYS A 210 4.29 0.34 41.59
CA LYS A 210 5.43 1.26 41.70
C LYS A 210 5.05 2.70 41.37
N ALA A 211 4.32 2.93 40.28
CA ALA A 211 3.85 4.27 39.91
C ALA A 211 2.97 4.91 40.98
N LYS A 212 2.05 4.13 41.58
CA LYS A 212 1.22 4.58 42.71
C LYS A 212 2.02 4.90 43.97
N LYS A 213 3.13 4.18 44.22
CA LYS A 213 4.03 4.47 45.35
C LYS A 213 4.94 5.66 45.10
N SER A 214 5.43 5.86 43.88
CA SER A 214 6.32 6.98 43.53
C SER A 214 5.59 8.32 43.46
N GLN A 215 4.30 8.34 43.13
CA GLN A 215 3.49 9.56 43.16
C GLN A 215 3.23 10.08 44.58
N GLY A 216 3.55 9.32 45.63
CA GLY A 216 3.43 9.79 47.02
C GLY A 216 2.00 10.22 47.40
N LYS A 217 1.87 10.85 48.58
CA LYS A 217 0.66 11.60 48.94
C LYS A 217 0.93 13.05 48.53
N THR A 218 0.09 13.60 47.65
CA THR A 218 0.14 15.02 47.25
C THR A 218 0.22 15.93 48.48
N TYR A 219 1.26 16.75 48.56
CA TYR A 219 1.44 17.72 49.65
C TYR A 219 0.50 18.91 49.45
N ARG A 220 -0.14 19.38 50.52
CA ARG A 220 -0.96 20.60 50.47
C ARG A 220 -0.05 21.81 50.55
N MET A 221 0.04 22.57 49.47
CA MET A 221 0.74 23.86 49.46
C MET A 221 -0.12 24.95 50.11
N GLU A 222 0.48 26.10 50.43
CA GLU A 222 -0.23 27.24 51.01
C GLU A 222 -1.29 27.79 50.04
N LYS A 223 -2.39 28.30 50.61
CA LYS A 223 -3.58 28.69 49.82
C LYS A 223 -3.27 29.79 48.81
N ASP A 224 -2.51 30.81 49.22
CA ASP A 224 -2.14 31.94 48.37
C ASP A 224 -1.19 31.51 47.25
N GLU A 225 -0.31 30.55 47.51
CA GLU A 225 0.61 29.98 46.52
C GLU A 225 -0.16 29.16 45.47
N LEU A 226 -1.12 28.33 45.91
CA LEU A 226 -2.00 27.57 45.03
C LEU A 226 -2.84 28.50 44.14
N GLN A 227 -3.36 29.59 44.70
CA GLN A 227 -4.13 30.57 43.94
C GLN A 227 -3.32 31.18 42.79
N ASN A 228 -2.07 31.56 43.05
CA ASN A 228 -1.18 32.10 42.02
C ASN A 228 -0.87 31.08 40.92
N GLU A 229 -0.62 29.82 41.27
CA GLU A 229 -0.38 28.75 40.30
C GLU A 229 -1.63 28.39 39.49
N ILE A 230 -2.81 28.48 40.09
CA ILE A 230 -4.09 28.33 39.37
C ILE A 230 -4.26 29.46 38.36
N PHE A 231 -3.96 30.71 38.72
CA PHE A 231 -4.01 31.84 37.77
C PHE A 231 -3.06 31.64 36.59
N LYS A 232 -1.82 31.19 36.81
CA LYS A 232 -0.88 30.82 35.73
C LYS A 232 -1.42 29.73 34.82
N CYS A 233 -2.16 28.75 35.37
CA CYS A 233 -2.80 27.73 34.55
C CYS A 233 -3.87 28.35 33.64
N PHE A 234 -4.71 29.24 34.18
CA PHE A 234 -5.79 29.91 33.45
C PHE A 234 -5.31 30.91 32.38
N GLU A 235 -4.08 31.42 32.50
CA GLU A 235 -3.41 32.19 31.45
C GLU A 235 -3.19 31.33 30.18
N GLN A 236 -2.92 30.03 30.35
CA GLN A 236 -2.71 29.11 29.23
C GLN A 236 -4.02 28.63 28.59
N HIS A 237 -5.03 28.34 29.42
CA HIS A 237 -6.36 27.93 28.94
C HIS A 237 -7.46 28.55 29.78
N GLN A 238 -8.45 29.13 29.11
CA GLN A 238 -9.58 29.80 29.78
C GLN A 238 -10.45 28.86 30.64
N TYR A 239 -10.51 27.57 30.31
CA TYR A 239 -11.38 26.60 30.97
C TYR A 239 -10.58 25.37 31.39
N PHE A 240 -10.77 24.89 32.63
CA PHE A 240 -10.15 23.67 33.12
C PHE A 240 -11.11 22.74 33.86
N TYR A 241 -10.88 21.43 33.77
CA TYR A 241 -11.47 20.50 34.73
C TYR A 241 -10.70 20.54 36.05
N GLN A 242 -11.43 20.53 37.17
CA GLN A 242 -10.82 20.47 38.52
C GLN A 242 -9.86 19.28 38.68
N LYS A 243 -10.17 18.13 38.08
CA LYS A 243 -9.31 16.93 38.10
C LYS A 243 -7.98 17.14 37.40
N ASP A 244 -7.96 17.97 36.36
CA ASP A 244 -6.75 18.21 35.57
C ASP A 244 -5.87 19.25 36.25
N LEU A 245 -6.47 20.28 36.87
CA LEU A 245 -5.74 21.21 37.75
C LEU A 245 -5.13 20.48 38.95
N ALA A 246 -5.89 19.58 39.59
CA ALA A 246 -5.40 18.76 40.70
C ALA A 246 -4.18 17.90 40.30
N LYS A 247 -4.19 17.34 39.09
CA LYS A 247 -3.05 16.57 38.57
C LYS A 247 -1.87 17.43 38.18
N LYS A 248 -2.11 18.60 37.55
CA LYS A 248 -1.05 19.49 37.06
C LYS A 248 -0.31 20.16 38.20
N LEU A 249 -1.02 20.50 39.28
CA LEU A 249 -0.49 21.16 40.46
C LEU A 249 -0.07 20.18 41.57
N ASP A 250 -0.27 18.88 41.33
CA ASP A 250 -0.06 17.81 42.31
C ASP A 250 -0.71 18.11 43.67
N GLN A 251 -1.93 18.66 43.64
CA GLN A 251 -2.69 19.07 44.82
C GLN A 251 -3.93 18.19 45.00
N PRO A 252 -4.38 17.95 46.25
CA PRO A 252 -5.63 17.23 46.50
C PRO A 252 -6.81 17.92 45.81
N GLY A 253 -7.58 17.15 45.02
CA GLY A 253 -8.70 17.72 44.24
C GLY A 253 -9.73 18.48 45.08
N ASN A 254 -9.98 18.06 46.32
CA ASN A 254 -10.88 18.77 47.23
C ASN A 254 -10.36 20.18 47.56
N PHE A 255 -9.06 20.32 47.82
CA PHE A 255 -8.44 21.60 48.18
C PHE A 255 -8.40 22.56 46.98
N VAL A 256 -8.09 22.04 45.79
CA VAL A 256 -8.22 22.81 44.53
C VAL A 256 -9.66 23.26 44.32
N GLY A 257 -10.65 22.42 44.65
CA GLY A 257 -12.06 22.78 44.59
C GLY A 257 -12.44 23.90 45.56
N GLU A 258 -11.94 23.87 46.79
CA GLU A 258 -12.13 24.94 47.79
C GLU A 258 -11.61 26.28 47.29
N VAL A 259 -10.38 26.32 46.75
CA VAL A 259 -9.82 27.55 46.18
C VAL A 259 -10.61 28.01 44.94
N LEU A 260 -10.96 27.09 44.04
CA LEU A 260 -11.74 27.41 42.84
C LEU A 260 -13.15 27.95 43.16
N ASN A 261 -13.77 27.56 44.29
CA ASN A 261 -15.03 28.14 44.73
C ASN A 261 -14.91 29.63 45.09
N GLU A 262 -13.73 30.07 45.55
CA GLU A 262 -13.51 31.47 45.92
C GLU A 262 -13.23 32.35 44.70
N ILE A 263 -12.38 31.87 43.77
CA ILE A 263 -11.88 32.68 42.64
C ILE A 263 -12.54 32.38 41.29
N GLY A 264 -13.28 31.27 41.17
CA GLY A 264 -13.80 30.75 39.91
C GLY A 264 -15.32 30.63 39.82
N ILE A 265 -15.78 30.23 38.64
CA ILE A 265 -17.18 29.95 38.29
C ILE A 265 -17.23 28.54 37.71
N PHE A 266 -18.18 27.73 38.18
CA PHE A 266 -18.40 26.38 37.66
C PHE A 266 -19.43 26.38 36.54
N ASN A 267 -19.02 25.90 35.36
CA ASN A 267 -19.88 25.82 34.18
C ASN A 267 -20.67 24.51 34.17
N SER A 268 -21.99 24.58 34.40
CA SER A 268 -22.87 23.40 34.39
C SER A 268 -23.48 23.09 33.01
N GLN A 269 -23.42 24.05 32.08
CA GLN A 269 -24.04 23.95 30.75
C GLN A 269 -23.00 23.65 29.65
N PRO A 270 -23.36 22.92 28.58
CA PRO A 270 -22.52 22.78 27.39
C PRO A 270 -22.26 24.15 26.73
N PRO A 271 -21.12 24.38 26.06
CA PRO A 271 -20.07 23.42 25.66
C PRO A 271 -18.99 23.14 26.72
N HIS A 272 -18.91 23.92 27.80
CA HIS A 272 -17.86 23.80 28.84
C HIS A 272 -18.35 23.14 30.13
N LYS A 273 -19.27 22.18 30.00
CA LYS A 273 -19.89 21.50 31.15
C LYS A 273 -18.86 20.79 32.02
N GLY A 274 -18.88 21.07 33.32
CA GLY A 274 -17.97 20.48 34.30
C GLY A 274 -16.61 21.19 34.39
N MET A 275 -16.40 22.27 33.63
CA MET A 275 -15.17 23.06 33.66
C MET A 275 -15.33 24.29 34.56
N TRP A 276 -14.21 24.75 35.09
CA TRP A 276 -14.09 25.99 35.86
C TRP A 276 -13.48 27.08 34.98
N GLU A 277 -13.92 28.30 35.19
CA GLU A 277 -13.31 29.52 34.65
C GLU A 277 -13.09 30.53 35.79
N LEU A 278 -12.22 31.54 35.57
CA LEU A 278 -12.02 32.60 36.56
C LEU A 278 -13.20 33.57 36.59
N LYS A 279 -13.51 34.12 37.77
CA LYS A 279 -14.46 35.23 37.88
C LYS A 279 -13.98 36.43 37.05
N PRO A 280 -14.90 37.23 36.47
CA PRO A 280 -14.54 38.40 35.66
C PRO A 280 -13.63 39.39 36.38
N GLU A 281 -13.77 39.53 37.70
CA GLU A 281 -12.97 40.41 38.57
C GLU A 281 -11.48 40.05 38.59
N TYR A 282 -11.14 38.76 38.42
CA TYR A 282 -9.77 38.27 38.39
C TYR A 282 -9.21 38.12 36.97
N ARG A 283 -10.03 38.40 35.95
CA ARG A 283 -9.66 38.26 34.54
C ARG A 283 -8.99 39.51 33.96
N SER A 284 -9.15 40.66 34.61
CA SER A 284 -8.67 41.96 34.11
C SER A 284 -7.36 42.43 34.74
N ASN A 285 -6.78 41.67 35.67
CA ASN A 285 -5.54 42.04 36.36
C ASN A 285 -4.30 41.26 35.91
N TYR A 286 -4.39 40.49 34.81
CA TYR A 286 -3.28 39.86 34.11
C TYR A 286 -3.54 39.82 32.60
#